data_AF-A0A925FDB4-F1
#
_entry.id   AF-A0A925FDB4-F1
#
_cell.length_a   1.000
_cell.length_b   1.000
_cell.length_c   1.000
_cell.angle_alpha   90.00
_cell.angle_beta   90.00
_cell.angle_gamma   90.00
#
_symmetry.space_group_name_H-M   'P 1'
#
loop_
_entity.id
_entity.type
_entity.pdbx_description
1 polymer ?
#
loop_
_entity_poly.entity_id
_entity_poly.type
_entity_poly.pdbx_seq_one_letter_code
_entity_poly.pdbx_strand_id
1 'polypeptide(L)' 'LNNKYGLDGRDPCSFAGIQWCFGKFDRPFYTRPVLGVIRTMSLKRAREKWDVDRYVARWS' A
#
# COMPACT_ATOMS: atom_id res chain seq x y z
N LEU A 1 13.01 5.02 -1.02
CA LEU A 1 12.84 4.00 0.05
C LEU A 1 12.97 2.59 -0.52
N ASN A 2 12.05 2.14 -1.37
CA ASN A 2 12.08 0.78 -1.94
C ASN A 2 13.43 0.39 -2.56
N ASN A 3 13.98 1.23 -3.46
CA ASN A 3 15.27 0.93 -4.12
C ASN A 3 16.49 0.89 -3.19
N LYS A 4 16.38 1.46 -1.97
CA LYS A 4 17.48 1.51 -1.01
C LYS A 4 17.40 0.37 0.02
N TYR A 5 16.21 0.05 0.50
CA TYR A 5 16.00 -0.87 1.63
C TYR A 5 15.35 -2.20 1.24
N GLY A 6 14.64 -2.27 0.10
CA GLY A 6 14.10 -3.53 -0.40
C GLY A 6 15.24 -4.41 -0.90
N LEU A 7 15.40 -5.59 -0.29
CA LEU A 7 16.37 -6.59 -0.76
C LEU A 7 16.07 -7.02 -2.20
N ASP A 8 14.77 -7.07 -2.54
CA ASP A 8 14.15 -7.32 -3.86
C ASP A 8 13.80 -6.01 -4.62
N GLY A 9 14.33 -4.87 -4.16
CA GLY A 9 14.12 -3.58 -4.80
C GLY A 9 14.86 -3.43 -6.13
N ARG A 10 14.59 -2.33 -6.86
CA ARG A 10 15.14 -2.05 -8.21
C ARG A 10 14.77 -3.10 -9.27
N ASP A 11 13.72 -3.85 -9.00
CA ASP A 11 13.18 -4.88 -9.89
C ASP A 11 11.91 -4.36 -10.63
N PRO A 12 11.62 -4.84 -11.85
CA PRO A 12 10.39 -4.47 -12.56
C PRO A 12 9.10 -4.69 -11.76
N CYS A 13 8.99 -5.77 -10.97
CA CYS A 13 7.84 -6.02 -10.10
C CYS A 13 7.74 -4.98 -8.99
N SER A 14 8.88 -4.56 -8.43
CA SER A 14 8.95 -3.45 -7.47
C SER A 14 8.41 -2.14 -8.05
N PHE A 15 8.81 -1.78 -9.27
CA PHE A 15 8.30 -0.56 -9.93
C PHE A 15 6.81 -0.67 -10.27
N ALA A 16 6.38 -1.80 -10.84
CA ALA A 16 4.99 -2.05 -11.18
C ALA A 16 4.09 -2.03 -9.93
N GLY A 17 4.52 -2.63 -8.82
CA GLY A 17 3.80 -2.65 -7.55
C GLY A 17 3.65 -1.25 -6.95
N ILE A 18 4.70 -0.42 -6.97
CA ILE A 18 4.60 0.98 -6.51
C ILE A 18 3.64 1.76 -7.41
N GLN A 19 3.71 1.60 -8.73
CA GLN A 19 2.78 2.27 -9.65
C GLN A 19 1.34 1.81 -9.43
N TRP A 20 1.13 0.55 -9.06
CA TRP A 20 -0.20 0.02 -8.70
C TRP A 20 -0.78 0.70 -7.45
N CYS A 21 0.04 0.99 -6.43
CA CYS A 21 -0.39 1.77 -5.28
C CYS A 21 -0.90 3.18 -5.66
N PHE A 22 -0.48 3.71 -6.81
CA PHE A 22 -0.93 4.99 -7.37
C PHE A 22 -1.94 4.83 -8.53
N GLY A 23 -2.51 3.64 -8.70
CA GLY A 23 -3.65 3.41 -9.59
C GLY A 23 -3.31 2.76 -10.94
N LYS A 24 -2.05 2.43 -11.23
CA LYS A 24 -1.72 1.69 -12.45
C LYS A 24 -2.21 0.24 -12.34
N PHE A 25 -2.77 -0.31 -13.42
CA PHE A 25 -3.26 -1.70 -13.46
C PHE A 25 -4.39 -2.02 -12.45
N ASP A 26 -5.04 -1.00 -11.89
CA ASP A 26 -6.25 -1.17 -11.07
C ASP A 26 -7.42 -0.42 -11.70
N ARG A 27 -8.63 -0.72 -11.23
CA ARG A 27 -9.87 -0.04 -11.64
C ARG A 27 -10.13 1.21 -10.78
N PRO A 28 -10.99 2.15 -11.21
CA PRO A 28 -11.42 3.27 -10.36
C PRO A 28 -12.28 2.81 -9.17
N PHE A 29 -12.15 3.53 -8.05
CA PHE A 29 -12.93 3.39 -6.82
C PHE A 29 -13.75 4.65 -6.52
N TYR A 30 -14.53 4.61 -5.44
CA TYR A 30 -15.27 5.78 -4.95
C TYR A 30 -14.35 6.97 -4.69
N THR A 31 -14.78 8.15 -5.13
CA THR A 31 -13.99 9.38 -5.01
C THR A 31 -13.81 9.77 -3.55
N ARG A 32 -12.58 10.11 -3.16
CA ARG A 32 -12.26 10.66 -1.83
C ARG A 32 -11.37 11.90 -1.96
N PRO A 33 -11.43 12.85 -1.00
CA PRO A 33 -10.53 13.99 -0.99
C PRO A 33 -9.06 13.54 -1.07
N VAL A 34 -8.25 14.28 -1.83
CA VAL A 34 -6.83 14.01 -2.14
C VAL A 34 -6.59 12.79 -3.03
N LEU A 35 -7.15 11.63 -2.69
CA LEU A 35 -6.86 10.37 -3.39
C LEU A 35 -7.65 10.19 -4.70
N GLY A 36 -8.68 11.01 -4.94
CA GLY A 36 -9.52 10.87 -6.12
C GLY A 36 -10.16 9.48 -6.16
N VAL A 37 -10.00 8.77 -7.28
CA VAL A 37 -10.55 7.42 -7.51
C VAL A 37 -9.55 6.30 -7.21
N ILE A 38 -8.37 6.59 -6.67
CA ILE A 38 -7.38 5.56 -6.32
C ILE A 38 -7.95 4.69 -5.19
N ARG A 39 -7.64 3.38 -5.22
CA ARG A 39 -8.01 2.44 -4.16
C ARG A 39 -7.53 2.94 -2.81
N THR A 40 -8.45 3.12 -1.87
CA THR A 40 -8.08 3.54 -0.51
C THR A 40 -7.94 2.34 0.42
N MET A 41 -6.94 2.41 1.31
CA MET A 41 -6.73 1.48 2.40
C MET A 41 -6.79 2.25 3.72
N SER A 42 -7.44 1.69 4.75
CA SER A 42 -7.58 2.36 6.05
C SER A 42 -7.14 1.46 7.19
N LEU A 43 -6.56 2.06 8.23
CA LEU A 43 -6.15 1.36 9.44
C LEU A 43 -7.31 0.62 10.12
N LYS A 44 -8.51 1.22 10.12
CA LYS A 44 -9.73 0.57 10.63
C LYS A 44 -10.01 -0.75 9.91
N ARG A 45 -10.01 -0.75 8.57
CA ARG A 45 -10.23 -1.95 7.76
C ARG A 45 -9.09 -2.97 7.89
N ALA A 46 -7.86 -2.51 8.14
CA ALA A 46 -6.73 -3.38 8.39
C ALA A 46 -6.89 -4.13 9.73
N ARG A 47 -7.32 -3.44 10.79
CA ARG A 47 -7.63 -4.04 12.11
C ARG A 47 -8.80 -5.03 12.07
N GLU A 48 -9.78 -4.81 11.19
CA GLU A 48 -10.86 -5.78 10.95
C GLU A 48 -10.35 -7.08 10.31
N LYS A 49 -9.16 -7.07 9.68
CA LYS A 49 -8.59 -8.22 8.94
C LYS A 49 -7.41 -8.88 9.63
N TRP A 50 -6.65 -8.12 10.43
CA TRP A 50 -5.36 -8.54 10.97
C TRP A 50 -5.15 -8.01 12.39
N ASP A 51 -4.30 -8.71 13.14
CA ASP A 51 -3.78 -8.23 14.42
C ASP A 51 -2.69 -7.16 14.18
N VAL A 52 -3.16 -5.95 13.90
CA VAL A 52 -2.29 -4.81 13.57
C VAL A 52 -1.49 -4.38 14.80
N ASP A 53 -2.06 -4.43 15.99
CA ASP A 53 -1.40 -3.92 17.19
C ASP A 53 -0.23 -4.82 17.58
N ARG A 54 -0.35 -6.15 17.43
CA ARG A 54 0.79 -7.07 17.53
C ARG A 54 1.87 -6.80 16.49
N TYR A 55 1.49 -6.50 15.24
CA TYR A 55 2.47 -6.17 14.20
C TYR A 55 3.23 -4.89 14.54
N VAL A 56 2.54 -3.84 15.00
CA VAL A 56 3.17 -2.58 15.42
C VAL A 56 4.12 -2.82 16.59
N ALA A 57 3.69 -3.54 17.64
CA ALA A 57 4.52 -3.82 18.81
C ALA A 57 5.82 -4.59 18.49
N ARG A 58 5.84 -5.37 17.39
CA ARG A 58 7.04 -6.08 16.93
C ARG A 58 8.10 -5.16 16.31
N TRP A 59 7.69 -4.04 15.74
CA TRP A 59 8.54 -3.16 14.92
C TRP A 59 8.56 -1.69 15.38
N SER A 60 8.01 -1.43 16.58
CA SER A 60 8.03 -0.13 17.27
C SER A 60 9.30 0.10 18.06
#